data_AF-A0AA85FEI2-F1
#
_entry.id   AF-A0AA85FEI2-F1
#
_cell.length_a   1.000
_cell.length_b   1.000
_cell.length_c   1.000
_cell.angle_alpha   90.00
_cell.angle_beta   90.00
_cell.angle_gamma   90.00
#
_symmetry.space_group_name_H-M   'P 1'
#
loop_
_entity.id
_entity.type
_entity.pdbx_description
1 polymer ?
#
loop_
_entity_poly.entity_id
_entity_poly.type
_entity_poly.pdbx_seq_one_letter_code
_entity_poly.pdbx_strand_id
1 'polypeptide(L)'
;MDYLSFCRGVLIGGLMGDCYGFLYEGKPAVNYSTPLELLQRSINGFDTKQLMYSDDTQMSLAILRSLRARNSFDAEHLAKEFTTDYFENGSHRCYGGSVGRTFYSLKMMNYKDPYAHAADLFNGTGSYGNGGAMRIAPAALYGLRYSKREFEKIIIDVTRLTHTHPLAICGALLQAYAIQMIFSLIHDHIQLDYVTFIDNLLEKLEKTEYFVNFKQPNWLEALDAYKEKLQIVKYLLIDDKQPSVTNIVDRLGNDLKAINSVPSALYVFLRSLKPIDGIEFDVVTLIPLVVWLLH
;
A
#
# COMPACT_ATOMS: atom_id res chain seq x y z
N MET A 1 -1.32 -24.21 -2.86
CA MET A 1 -0.40 -23.35 -2.10
C MET A 1 -0.77 -23.36 -0.63
N ASP A 2 0.21 -23.31 0.27
CA ASP A 2 -0.05 -23.06 1.70
C ASP A 2 -0.47 -21.59 1.90
N TYR A 3 -1.73 -21.38 2.32
CA TYR A 3 -2.29 -20.04 2.61
C TYR A 3 -1.43 -19.28 3.63
N LEU A 4 -0.86 -19.99 4.62
CA LEU A 4 -0.01 -19.38 5.63
C LEU A 4 1.28 -18.83 5.03
N SER A 5 1.90 -19.56 4.10
CA SER A 5 3.09 -19.11 3.36
C SER A 5 2.80 -17.86 2.52
N PHE A 6 1.63 -17.79 1.87
CA PHE A 6 1.22 -16.58 1.15
C PHE A 6 1.07 -15.37 2.07
N CYS A 7 0.30 -15.53 3.16
CA CYS A 7 0.10 -14.45 4.13
C CYS A 7 1.42 -13.96 4.73
N ARG A 8 2.33 -14.88 5.07
CA ARG A 8 3.66 -14.55 5.58
C ARG A 8 4.47 -13.76 4.55
N GLY A 9 4.49 -14.21 3.28
CA GLY A 9 5.21 -13.52 2.21
C GLY A 9 4.72 -12.08 2.00
N VAL A 10 3.40 -11.87 1.98
CA VAL A 10 2.81 -10.53 1.84
C VAL A 10 3.18 -9.62 3.01
N LEU A 11 3.06 -10.10 4.26
CA LEU A 11 3.35 -9.28 5.45
C LEU A 11 4.85 -9.02 5.63
N ILE A 12 5.70 -10.03 5.43
CA ILE A 12 7.16 -9.89 5.51
C ILE A 12 7.66 -9.02 4.37
N GLY A 13 7.10 -9.15 3.16
CA GLY A 13 7.43 -8.30 2.03
C GLY A 13 7.14 -6.83 2.32
N GLY A 14 5.97 -6.51 2.88
CA GLY A 14 5.65 -5.15 3.33
C GLY A 14 6.64 -4.64 4.39
N LEU A 15 6.93 -5.45 5.42
CA LEU A 15 7.92 -5.10 6.46
C LEU A 15 9.32 -4.85 5.90
N MET A 16 9.78 -5.70 4.98
CA MET A 16 11.09 -5.53 4.33
C MET A 16 11.09 -4.24 3.50
N GLY A 17 10.04 -3.99 2.72
CA GLY A 17 9.89 -2.75 1.98
C GLY A 17 10.05 -1.53 2.89
N ASP A 18 9.26 -1.46 3.95
CA ASP A 18 9.32 -0.39 4.95
C ASP A 18 10.74 -0.24 5.55
N CYS A 19 11.30 -1.29 6.16
CA CYS A 19 12.61 -1.23 6.82
C CYS A 19 13.77 -0.78 5.92
N TYR A 20 13.79 -1.21 4.64
CA TYR A 20 14.86 -0.80 3.71
C TYR A 20 14.56 0.54 3.05
N GLY A 21 13.29 0.80 2.69
CA GLY A 21 12.86 2.02 2.02
C GLY A 21 12.96 3.25 2.92
N PHE A 22 12.62 3.11 4.20
CA PHE A 22 12.64 4.19 5.19
C PHE A 22 14.00 4.90 5.29
N LEU A 23 15.12 4.20 5.08
CA LEU A 23 16.47 4.78 5.09
C LEU A 23 16.73 5.78 3.96
N TYR A 24 15.88 5.79 2.94
CA TYR A 24 16.00 6.63 1.76
C TYR A 24 14.85 7.61 1.57
N GLU A 25 13.89 7.63 2.49
CA GLU A 25 12.74 8.52 2.43
C GLU A 25 13.17 10.00 2.34
N GLY A 26 12.51 10.76 1.45
CA GLY A 26 12.79 12.18 1.23
C GLY A 26 14.11 12.49 0.49
N LYS A 27 14.90 11.48 0.11
CA LYS A 27 16.10 11.71 -0.72
C LYS A 27 15.69 11.93 -2.17
N PRO A 28 16.18 13.00 -2.84
CA PRO A 28 15.80 13.31 -4.22
C PRO A 28 16.31 12.29 -5.24
N ALA A 29 17.44 11.64 -4.94
CA ALA A 29 18.00 10.57 -5.74
C ALA A 29 18.77 9.60 -4.84
N VAL A 30 18.74 8.32 -5.21
CA VAL A 30 19.45 7.24 -4.53
C VAL A 30 20.25 6.47 -5.58
N ASN A 31 21.56 6.35 -5.38
CA ASN A 31 22.38 5.47 -6.22
C ASN A 31 22.04 4.01 -5.87
N TYR A 32 21.63 3.22 -6.87
CA TYR A 32 21.17 1.83 -6.69
C TYR A 32 22.21 0.92 -6.03
N SER A 33 23.51 1.22 -6.12
CA SER A 33 24.56 0.46 -5.44
C SER A 33 24.42 0.51 -3.92
N THR A 34 23.92 1.62 -3.38
CA THR A 34 23.77 1.84 -1.92
C THR A 34 22.77 0.87 -1.29
N PRO A 35 21.50 0.79 -1.74
CA PRO A 35 20.55 -0.19 -1.20
C PRO A 35 20.95 -1.64 -1.51
N LEU A 36 21.61 -1.89 -2.66
CA LEU A 36 22.08 -3.23 -3.00
C LEU A 36 23.18 -3.72 -2.04
N GLU A 37 24.16 -2.88 -1.72
CA GLU A 37 25.22 -3.22 -0.77
C GLU A 37 24.63 -3.48 0.63
N LEU A 38 23.68 -2.65 1.07
CA LEU A 38 23.00 -2.85 2.35
C LEU A 38 22.26 -4.20 2.40
N LEU A 39 21.52 -4.54 1.35
CA LEU A 39 20.81 -5.81 1.24
C LEU A 39 21.78 -7.01 1.27
N GLN A 40 22.91 -6.92 0.55
CA GLN A 40 23.93 -7.97 0.56
C GLN A 40 24.56 -8.14 1.94
N ARG A 41 24.85 -7.04 2.64
CA ARG A 41 25.44 -7.08 3.98
C ARG A 41 24.47 -7.67 5.02
N SER A 42 23.20 -7.30 4.96
CA SER A 42 22.16 -7.78 5.88
C SER A 42 21.85 -9.26 5.70
N ILE A 43 21.79 -9.77 4.46
CA ILE A 43 21.64 -11.20 4.17
C ILE A 43 22.80 -12.01 4.77
N ASN A 44 24.01 -11.45 4.75
CA ASN A 44 25.20 -12.05 5.34
C ASN A 44 25.30 -11.87 6.88
N GLY A 45 24.23 -11.40 7.54
CA GLY A 45 24.15 -11.27 8.99
C GLY A 45 24.82 -10.02 9.58
N PHE A 46 25.23 -9.06 8.74
CA PHE A 46 25.84 -7.81 9.16
C PHE A 46 24.87 -6.63 9.07
N ASP A 47 24.96 -5.69 10.01
CA ASP A 47 24.39 -4.33 9.89
C ASP A 47 22.85 -4.22 9.77
N THR A 48 22.10 -4.94 10.62
CA THR A 48 20.64 -4.81 10.72
C THR A 48 20.16 -3.74 11.70
N LYS A 49 21.07 -3.09 12.44
CA LYS A 49 20.71 -2.14 13.51
C LYS A 49 19.98 -0.90 13.02
N GLN A 50 20.24 -0.51 11.77
CA GLN A 50 19.58 0.62 11.11
C GLN A 50 18.21 0.28 10.51
N LEU A 51 17.88 -1.01 10.37
CA LEU A 51 16.61 -1.47 9.79
C LEU A 51 15.51 -1.40 10.85
N MET A 52 14.92 -0.22 10.97
CA MET A 52 13.72 0.01 11.77
C MET A 52 12.53 0.20 10.83
N TYR A 53 11.39 -0.38 11.20
CA TYR A 53 10.14 -0.15 10.49
C TYR A 53 9.55 1.24 10.84
N SER A 54 8.74 1.83 9.97
CA SER A 54 8.12 3.15 10.12
C SER A 54 6.63 3.06 10.48
N ASP A 55 5.83 4.09 10.22
CA ASP A 55 4.39 4.07 10.43
C ASP A 55 3.67 3.08 9.52
N ASP A 56 4.24 2.74 8.36
CA ASP A 56 3.73 1.73 7.41
C ASP A 56 3.48 0.38 8.11
N THR A 57 4.52 -0.18 8.71
CA THR A 57 4.41 -1.44 9.47
C THR A 57 3.66 -1.23 10.77
N GLN A 58 3.88 -0.11 11.49
CA GLN A 58 3.21 0.12 12.78
C GLN A 58 1.67 0.09 12.61
N MET A 59 1.16 0.77 11.58
CA MET A 59 -0.27 0.78 11.26
C MET A 59 -0.75 -0.57 10.69
N SER A 60 0.07 -1.29 9.93
CA SER A 60 -0.25 -2.65 9.50
C SER A 60 -0.45 -3.61 10.69
N LEU A 61 0.42 -3.54 11.69
CA LEU A 61 0.33 -4.34 12.91
C LEU A 61 -0.94 -4.00 13.71
N ALA A 62 -1.33 -2.73 13.78
CA ALA A 62 -2.58 -2.31 14.42
C ALA A 62 -3.82 -2.94 13.77
N ILE A 63 -3.85 -3.04 12.43
CA ILE A 63 -4.92 -3.74 11.71
C ILE A 63 -4.97 -5.22 12.10
N LEU A 64 -3.82 -5.91 12.12
CA LEU A 64 -3.74 -7.31 12.54
C LEU A 64 -4.24 -7.50 13.98
N ARG A 65 -3.82 -6.64 14.92
CA ARG A 65 -4.25 -6.72 16.32
C ARG A 65 -5.76 -6.51 16.46
N SER A 66 -6.31 -5.51 15.75
CA SER A 66 -7.75 -5.24 15.78
C SER A 66 -8.57 -6.41 15.21
N LEU A 67 -8.20 -6.91 14.03
CA LEU A 67 -8.88 -8.06 13.41
C LEU A 67 -8.80 -9.32 14.29
N ARG A 68 -7.64 -9.56 14.91
CA ARG A 68 -7.47 -10.68 15.84
C ARG A 68 -8.32 -10.54 17.10
N ALA A 69 -8.37 -9.34 17.69
CA ALA A 69 -9.11 -9.09 18.92
C ALA A 69 -10.64 -9.15 18.73
N ARG A 70 -11.13 -8.75 17.54
CA ARG A 70 -12.56 -8.61 17.27
C ARG A 70 -13.14 -9.75 16.44
N ASN A 71 -12.28 -10.52 15.75
CA ASN A 71 -12.69 -11.51 14.74
C ASN A 71 -13.66 -10.94 13.69
N SER A 72 -13.57 -9.63 13.46
CA SER A 72 -14.31 -8.86 12.48
C SER A 72 -13.60 -7.52 12.29
N PHE A 73 -13.99 -6.76 11.26
CA PHE A 73 -13.62 -5.36 11.19
C PHE A 73 -14.45 -4.56 12.21
N ASP A 74 -13.78 -3.82 13.08
CA ASP A 74 -14.37 -2.92 14.06
C ASP A 74 -13.63 -1.58 13.98
N ALA A 75 -14.33 -0.56 13.50
CA ALA A 75 -13.76 0.75 13.22
C ALA A 75 -13.32 1.48 14.49
N GLU A 76 -14.11 1.40 15.57
CA GLU A 76 -13.78 2.05 16.84
C GLU A 76 -12.56 1.37 17.47
N HIS A 77 -12.51 0.03 17.44
CA HIS A 77 -11.38 -0.72 17.95
C HIS A 77 -10.10 -0.46 17.15
N LEU A 78 -10.18 -0.43 15.81
CA LEU A 78 -9.01 -0.12 14.97
C LEU A 78 -8.53 1.33 15.17
N ALA A 79 -9.45 2.29 15.27
CA ALA A 79 -9.10 3.66 15.60
C ALA A 79 -8.35 3.74 16.94
N LYS A 80 -8.81 3.00 17.95
CA LYS A 80 -8.12 2.90 19.24
C LYS A 80 -6.70 2.34 19.09
N GLU A 81 -6.53 1.21 18.40
CA GLU A 81 -5.21 0.61 18.13
C GLU A 81 -4.25 1.60 17.45
N PHE A 82 -4.72 2.34 16.43
CA PHE A 82 -3.91 3.38 15.78
C PHE A 82 -3.49 4.49 16.76
N THR A 83 -4.43 5.01 17.55
CA THR A 83 -4.11 6.10 18.49
C THR A 83 -3.17 5.64 19.60
N THR A 84 -3.36 4.43 20.14
CA THR A 84 -2.51 3.86 21.18
C THR A 84 -1.08 3.73 20.67
N ASP A 85 -0.88 3.11 19.51
CA ASP A 85 0.46 2.98 18.91
C ASP A 85 1.11 4.35 18.67
N TYR A 86 0.36 5.31 18.12
CA TYR A 86 0.87 6.64 17.83
C TYR A 86 1.33 7.38 19.10
N PHE A 87 0.51 7.39 20.15
CA PHE A 87 0.82 8.16 21.36
C PHE A 87 1.83 7.48 22.28
N GLU A 88 1.89 6.15 22.29
CA GLU A 88 2.81 5.41 23.17
C GLU A 88 4.17 5.15 22.51
N ASN A 89 4.20 4.84 21.21
CA ASN A 89 5.39 4.36 20.51
C ASN A 89 5.64 5.03 19.14
N GLY A 90 4.89 6.08 18.80
CA GLY A 90 4.91 6.66 17.45
C GLY A 90 5.96 7.73 17.20
N SER A 91 6.63 8.24 18.23
CA SER A 91 7.56 9.38 18.09
C SER A 91 8.75 9.12 17.16
N HIS A 92 9.12 7.86 16.95
CA HIS A 92 10.24 7.43 16.09
C HIS A 92 9.77 6.74 14.80
N ARG A 93 8.46 6.77 14.50
CA ARG A 93 7.85 6.08 13.35
C ARG A 93 7.52 6.99 12.18
N CYS A 94 7.91 8.27 12.22
CA CYS A 94 7.83 9.21 11.09
C CYS A 94 6.44 9.43 10.44
N TYR A 95 5.36 9.23 11.21
CA TYR A 95 4.00 9.53 10.79
C TYR A 95 3.85 10.87 10.05
N GLY A 96 3.09 10.85 8.95
CA GLY A 96 2.76 12.04 8.17
C GLY A 96 2.10 13.16 9.00
N GLY A 97 2.46 14.42 8.72
CA GLY A 97 2.18 15.56 9.60
C GLY A 97 0.70 15.86 9.89
N SER A 98 -0.25 15.37 9.09
CA SER A 98 -1.69 15.57 9.33
C SER A 98 -2.31 14.53 10.26
N VAL A 99 -1.74 13.33 10.37
CA VAL A 99 -2.39 12.18 11.02
C VAL A 99 -2.51 12.35 12.54
N GLY A 100 -1.56 13.04 13.16
CA GLY A 100 -1.59 13.32 14.59
C GLY A 100 -2.85 14.09 15.03
N ARG A 101 -3.35 15.01 14.18
CA ARG A 101 -4.61 15.74 14.45
C ARG A 101 -5.81 14.80 14.44
N THR A 102 -5.87 13.87 13.47
CA THR A 102 -6.90 12.84 13.41
C THR A 102 -6.88 11.94 14.64
N PHE A 103 -5.71 11.46 15.06
CA PHE A 103 -5.59 10.61 16.24
C PHE A 103 -5.95 11.34 17.54
N TYR A 104 -5.58 12.61 17.67
CA TYR A 104 -6.02 13.44 18.80
C TYR A 104 -7.54 13.60 18.83
N SER A 105 -8.16 13.91 17.68
CA SER A 105 -9.61 14.05 17.58
C SER A 105 -10.36 12.76 17.91
N LEU A 106 -9.89 11.61 17.41
CA LEU A 106 -10.46 10.30 17.72
C LEU A 106 -10.47 10.03 19.23
N LYS A 107 -9.36 10.31 19.91
CA LYS A 107 -9.27 10.17 21.37
C LYS A 107 -10.25 11.11 22.09
N MET A 108 -10.38 12.35 21.63
CA MET A 108 -11.30 13.33 22.22
C MET A 108 -12.78 12.98 22.03
N MET A 109 -13.13 12.36 20.91
CA MET A 109 -14.49 11.90 20.61
C MET A 109 -14.79 10.51 21.20
N ASN A 110 -13.91 9.97 22.03
CA ASN A 110 -14.01 8.62 22.57
C ASN A 110 -14.27 7.56 21.47
N TYR A 111 -13.62 7.75 20.32
CA TYR A 111 -13.67 6.89 19.13
C TYR A 111 -15.06 6.76 18.48
N LYS A 112 -16.03 7.59 18.89
CA LYS A 112 -17.35 7.65 18.24
C LYS A 112 -17.25 8.38 16.91
N ASP A 113 -17.97 7.84 15.92
CA ASP A 113 -17.91 8.28 14.52
C ASP A 113 -16.46 8.47 14.02
N PRO A 114 -15.69 7.38 13.91
CA PRO A 114 -14.24 7.44 13.73
C PRO A 114 -13.78 7.94 12.35
N TYR A 115 -14.70 8.44 11.53
CA TYR A 115 -14.45 8.92 10.18
C TYR A 115 -14.60 10.44 10.04
N ALA A 116 -15.38 11.08 10.92
CA ALA A 116 -15.78 12.48 10.78
C ALA A 116 -14.59 13.43 10.66
N HIS A 117 -13.63 13.36 11.59
CA HIS A 117 -12.49 14.27 11.56
C HIS A 117 -11.61 14.08 10.32
N ALA A 118 -11.40 12.82 9.88
CA ALA A 118 -10.64 12.57 8.66
C ALA A 118 -11.34 13.16 7.44
N ALA A 119 -12.67 13.18 7.41
CA ALA A 119 -13.47 13.82 6.37
C ALA A 119 -13.31 15.35 6.37
N ASP A 120 -13.18 15.97 7.53
CA ASP A 120 -13.07 17.44 7.66
C ASP A 120 -11.67 18.00 7.34
N LEU A 121 -10.64 17.15 7.28
CA LEU A 121 -9.29 17.57 6.90
C LEU A 121 -9.27 18.19 5.49
N PHE A 122 -8.31 19.10 5.28
CA PHE A 122 -8.06 19.74 3.98
C PHE A 122 -9.31 20.42 3.39
N ASN A 123 -10.02 21.20 4.21
CA ASN A 123 -11.27 21.89 3.84
C ASN A 123 -12.42 20.92 3.45
N GLY A 124 -12.38 19.71 4.00
CA GLY A 124 -13.42 18.70 3.81
C GLY A 124 -13.19 17.74 2.64
N THR A 125 -12.04 17.83 1.95
CA THR A 125 -11.69 16.93 0.83
C THR A 125 -10.99 15.66 1.31
N GLY A 126 -10.43 15.67 2.52
CA GLY A 126 -9.68 14.55 3.08
C GLY A 126 -8.24 14.44 2.57
N SER A 127 -7.46 13.57 3.22
CA SER A 127 -6.09 13.28 2.80
C SER A 127 -6.05 12.37 1.56
N TYR A 128 -5.37 12.82 0.49
CA TYR A 128 -5.04 12.02 -0.70
C TYR A 128 -3.73 11.23 -0.58
N GLY A 129 -3.12 11.22 0.61
CA GLY A 129 -1.88 10.50 0.87
C GLY A 129 -1.99 8.98 0.70
N ASN A 130 -0.86 8.32 0.53
CA ASN A 130 -0.75 6.87 0.36
C ASN A 130 -0.92 6.07 1.67
N GLY A 131 -1.09 6.76 2.81
CA GLY A 131 -1.11 6.12 4.12
C GLY A 131 -2.22 5.09 4.34
N GLY A 132 -3.29 5.16 3.54
CA GLY A 132 -4.29 4.10 3.47
C GLY A 132 -3.77 2.82 2.79
N ALA A 133 -3.09 2.97 1.66
CA ALA A 133 -2.57 1.87 0.86
C ALA A 133 -1.38 1.17 1.54
N MET A 134 -0.49 1.93 2.19
CA MET A 134 0.73 1.39 2.80
C MET A 134 0.47 0.31 3.86
N ARG A 135 -0.68 0.42 4.52
CA ARG A 135 -1.06 -0.47 5.63
C ARG A 135 -2.11 -1.50 5.27
N ILE A 136 -2.57 -1.57 4.02
CA ILE A 136 -3.82 -2.25 3.69
C ILE A 136 -3.70 -3.78 3.62
N ALA A 137 -2.48 -4.30 3.49
CA ALA A 137 -2.24 -5.71 3.24
C ALA A 137 -2.90 -6.67 4.26
N PRO A 138 -2.82 -6.45 5.58
CA PRO A 138 -3.58 -7.22 6.57
C PRO A 138 -5.10 -7.29 6.31
N ALA A 139 -5.71 -6.16 5.96
CA ALA A 139 -7.15 -6.09 5.68
C ALA A 139 -7.49 -6.84 4.38
N ALA A 140 -6.64 -6.74 3.35
CA ALA A 140 -6.79 -7.48 2.10
C ALA A 140 -6.70 -8.99 2.32
N LEU A 141 -5.70 -9.46 3.08
CA LEU A 141 -5.54 -10.88 3.41
C LEU A 141 -6.74 -11.44 4.18
N TYR A 142 -7.19 -10.71 5.20
CA TYR A 142 -8.39 -11.06 5.96
C TYR A 142 -9.66 -11.03 5.09
N GLY A 143 -9.70 -10.10 4.14
CA GLY A 143 -10.75 -9.92 3.15
C GLY A 143 -10.93 -11.10 2.19
N LEU A 144 -9.92 -11.94 1.98
CA LEU A 144 -9.94 -13.03 0.98
C LEU A 144 -11.08 -14.04 1.18
N ARG A 145 -11.63 -14.13 2.40
CA ARG A 145 -12.73 -15.04 2.76
C ARG A 145 -14.13 -14.45 2.53
N TYR A 146 -14.21 -13.19 2.14
CA TYR A 146 -15.48 -12.46 2.02
C TYR A 146 -15.90 -12.29 0.56
N SER A 147 -17.17 -11.93 0.36
CA SER A 147 -17.66 -11.53 -0.96
C SER A 147 -16.93 -10.28 -1.47
N LYS A 148 -16.98 -10.03 -2.79
CA LYS A 148 -16.40 -8.83 -3.41
C LYS A 148 -16.84 -7.53 -2.70
N ARG A 149 -18.15 -7.39 -2.43
CA ARG A 149 -18.73 -6.20 -1.79
C ARG A 149 -18.23 -6.01 -0.35
N GLU A 150 -18.14 -7.09 0.42
CA GLU A 150 -17.64 -7.05 1.80
C GLU A 150 -16.14 -6.76 1.84
N PHE A 151 -15.35 -7.34 0.92
CA PHE A 151 -13.94 -7.03 0.73
C PHE A 151 -13.76 -5.53 0.50
N GLU A 152 -14.41 -4.97 -0.53
CA GLU A 152 -14.37 -3.54 -0.86
C GLU A 152 -14.75 -2.67 0.33
N LYS A 153 -15.82 -3.03 1.04
CA LYS A 153 -16.28 -2.31 2.23
C LYS A 153 -15.22 -2.26 3.32
N ILE A 154 -14.57 -3.39 3.64
CA ILE A 154 -13.50 -3.44 4.65
C ILE A 154 -12.34 -2.54 4.23
N ILE A 155 -11.91 -2.60 2.96
CA ILE A 155 -10.79 -1.79 2.46
C ILE A 155 -11.11 -0.30 2.56
N ILE A 156 -12.30 0.11 2.11
CA ILE A 156 -12.76 1.51 2.17
C ILE A 156 -12.85 1.98 3.62
N ASP A 157 -13.46 1.18 4.51
CA ASP A 157 -13.66 1.56 5.91
C ASP A 157 -12.33 1.65 6.68
N VAL A 158 -11.38 0.73 6.48
CA VAL A 158 -10.03 0.78 7.09
C VAL A 158 -9.25 2.01 6.60
N THR A 159 -9.40 2.36 5.32
CA THR A 159 -8.69 3.48 4.70
C THR A 159 -9.20 4.82 5.23
N ARG A 160 -10.53 4.98 5.25
CA ARG A 160 -11.19 6.26 5.57
C ARG A 160 -11.12 6.68 7.04
N LEU A 161 -10.60 5.83 7.92
CA LEU A 161 -10.20 6.21 9.30
C LEU A 161 -9.18 7.36 9.32
N THR A 162 -8.37 7.51 8.26
CA THR A 162 -7.41 8.63 8.14
C THR A 162 -7.40 9.28 6.76
N HIS A 163 -7.83 8.56 5.73
CA HIS A 163 -7.76 8.99 4.33
C HIS A 163 -9.11 8.85 3.65
N THR A 164 -9.88 9.92 3.65
CA THR A 164 -11.25 9.99 3.10
C THR A 164 -11.30 10.42 1.64
N HIS A 165 -10.20 10.96 1.10
CA HIS A 165 -10.13 11.44 -0.27
C HIS A 165 -10.20 10.27 -1.27
N PRO A 166 -10.99 10.35 -2.37
CA PRO A 166 -11.13 9.24 -3.31
C PRO A 166 -9.83 8.74 -3.93
N LEU A 167 -8.87 9.62 -4.27
CA LEU A 167 -7.54 9.19 -4.72
C LEU A 167 -6.81 8.25 -3.74
N ALA A 168 -6.93 8.47 -2.43
CA ALA A 168 -6.32 7.58 -1.44
C ALA A 168 -7.06 6.24 -1.35
N ILE A 169 -8.40 6.28 -1.45
CA ILE A 169 -9.24 5.09 -1.41
C ILE A 169 -9.03 4.22 -2.66
N CYS A 170 -8.96 4.81 -3.85
CA CYS A 170 -8.60 4.12 -5.08
C CYS A 170 -7.23 3.42 -4.94
N GLY A 171 -6.24 4.10 -4.36
CA GLY A 171 -4.92 3.52 -4.14
C GLY A 171 -4.94 2.32 -3.20
N ALA A 172 -5.67 2.43 -2.08
CA ALA A 172 -5.81 1.32 -1.15
C ALA A 172 -6.58 0.12 -1.74
N LEU A 173 -7.62 0.38 -2.54
CA LEU A 173 -8.35 -0.66 -3.28
C LEU A 173 -7.47 -1.32 -4.34
N LEU A 174 -6.73 -0.54 -5.12
CA LEU A 174 -5.81 -1.06 -6.13
C LEU A 174 -4.77 -2.00 -5.51
N GLN A 175 -4.16 -1.56 -4.40
CA GLN A 175 -3.23 -2.36 -3.61
C GLN A 175 -3.87 -3.66 -3.10
N ALA A 176 -5.07 -3.58 -2.53
CA ALA A 176 -5.78 -4.73 -2.01
C ALA A 176 -6.20 -5.71 -3.11
N TYR A 177 -6.68 -5.21 -4.25
CA TYR A 177 -7.03 -6.04 -5.40
C TYR A 177 -5.82 -6.74 -5.99
N ALA A 178 -4.66 -6.08 -6.04
CA ALA A 178 -3.44 -6.73 -6.49
C ALA A 178 -3.10 -7.94 -5.61
N ILE A 179 -3.17 -7.79 -4.28
CA ILE A 179 -2.97 -8.91 -3.33
C ILE A 179 -4.00 -10.04 -3.59
N GLN A 180 -5.28 -9.70 -3.73
CA GLN A 180 -6.35 -10.68 -3.99
C GLN A 180 -6.11 -11.43 -5.31
N MET A 181 -5.72 -10.72 -6.37
CA MET A 181 -5.51 -11.31 -7.69
C MET A 181 -4.26 -12.17 -7.72
N ILE A 182 -3.16 -11.73 -7.10
CA ILE A 182 -1.95 -12.57 -6.97
C ILE A 182 -2.26 -13.84 -6.19
N PHE A 183 -3.08 -13.76 -5.12
CA PHE A 183 -3.53 -14.95 -4.40
C PHE A 183 -4.26 -15.92 -5.33
N SER A 184 -5.23 -15.45 -6.13
CA SER A 184 -5.95 -16.29 -7.09
C SER A 184 -5.02 -16.89 -8.15
N LEU A 185 -4.15 -16.08 -8.76
CA LEU A 185 -3.21 -16.57 -9.78
C LEU A 185 -2.30 -17.69 -9.26
N ILE A 186 -1.76 -17.53 -8.04
CA ILE A 186 -0.90 -18.57 -7.48
C ILE A 186 -1.70 -19.80 -7.03
N HIS A 187 -2.92 -19.60 -6.51
CA HIS A 187 -3.80 -20.72 -6.15
C HIS A 187 -4.16 -21.57 -7.36
N ASP A 188 -4.46 -20.93 -8.49
CA ASP A 188 -4.89 -21.56 -9.74
C ASP A 188 -3.72 -21.95 -10.65
N HIS A 189 -2.47 -21.75 -10.20
CA HIS A 189 -1.25 -22.04 -10.97
C HIS A 189 -1.18 -21.31 -12.32
N ILE A 190 -1.74 -20.10 -12.39
CA ILE A 190 -1.78 -19.26 -13.59
C ILE A 190 -0.54 -18.35 -13.60
N GLN A 191 0.19 -18.34 -14.70
CA GLN A 191 1.29 -17.41 -14.92
C GLN A 191 0.76 -16.00 -15.10
N LEU A 192 1.39 -15.02 -14.44
CA LEU A 192 1.02 -13.62 -14.55
C LEU A 192 1.41 -13.06 -15.92
N ASP A 193 0.41 -12.56 -16.65
CA ASP A 193 0.60 -11.63 -17.78
C ASP A 193 0.32 -10.20 -17.30
N TYR A 194 1.30 -9.30 -17.43
CA TYR A 194 1.21 -7.97 -16.80
C TYR A 194 0.15 -7.08 -17.47
N VAL A 195 -0.10 -7.26 -18.78
CA VAL A 195 -1.13 -6.50 -19.51
C VAL A 195 -2.51 -6.88 -18.98
N THR A 196 -2.81 -8.18 -18.97
CA THR A 196 -4.07 -8.74 -18.48
C THR A 196 -4.26 -8.47 -16.99
N PHE A 197 -3.18 -8.52 -16.20
CA PHE A 197 -3.23 -8.20 -14.77
C PHE A 197 -3.65 -6.74 -14.52
N ILE A 198 -3.08 -5.78 -15.26
CA ILE A 198 -3.45 -4.36 -15.12
C ILE A 198 -4.89 -4.12 -15.58
N ASP A 199 -5.31 -4.73 -16.70
CA ASP A 199 -6.68 -4.58 -17.21
C ASP A 199 -7.72 -5.13 -16.22
N ASN A 200 -7.44 -6.28 -15.59
CA ASN A 200 -8.30 -6.85 -14.57
C ASN A 200 -8.33 -6.01 -13.27
N LEU A 201 -7.23 -5.34 -12.90
CA LEU A 201 -7.22 -4.39 -11.77
C LEU A 201 -8.10 -3.17 -12.07
N LEU A 202 -8.02 -2.63 -13.28
CA LEU A 202 -8.87 -1.53 -13.74
C LEU A 202 -10.34 -1.92 -13.71
N GLU A 203 -10.69 -3.08 -14.26
CA GLU A 203 -12.06 -3.57 -14.28
C GLU A 203 -12.64 -3.72 -12.86
N LYS A 204 -11.83 -4.20 -11.89
CA LYS A 204 -12.24 -4.28 -10.48
C LYS A 204 -12.49 -2.91 -9.87
N LEU A 205 -11.61 -1.93 -10.12
CA LEU A 205 -11.79 -0.55 -9.66
C LEU A 205 -13.05 0.08 -10.26
N GLU A 206 -13.28 -0.08 -11.57
CA GLU A 206 -14.47 0.44 -12.26
C GLU A 206 -15.77 -0.14 -11.70
N LYS A 207 -15.76 -1.43 -11.36
CA LYS A 207 -16.94 -2.14 -10.82
C LYS A 207 -17.06 -2.04 -9.29
N THR A 208 -16.28 -1.17 -8.63
CA THR A 208 -16.36 -0.99 -7.18
C THR A 208 -17.61 -0.18 -6.83
N GLU A 209 -18.41 -0.67 -5.87
CA GLU A 209 -19.58 0.05 -5.37
C GLU A 209 -19.16 1.10 -4.32
N TYR A 210 -18.70 2.26 -4.79
CA TYR A 210 -18.26 3.33 -3.90
C TYR A 210 -19.43 4.01 -3.19
N PHE A 211 -19.47 3.89 -1.86
CA PHE A 211 -20.59 4.35 -1.01
C PHE A 211 -20.26 5.57 -0.14
N VAL A 212 -19.07 6.14 -0.29
CA VAL A 212 -18.58 7.23 0.56
C VAL A 212 -18.94 8.57 -0.08
N ASN A 213 -19.64 9.43 0.68
CA ASN A 213 -20.11 10.73 0.20
C ASN A 213 -19.36 11.86 0.91
N PHE A 214 -18.27 12.35 0.32
CA PHE A 214 -17.45 13.45 0.83
C PHE A 214 -17.28 14.55 -0.24
N LYS A 215 -16.74 15.70 0.15
CA LYS A 215 -16.50 16.80 -0.80
C LYS A 215 -15.44 16.41 -1.83
N GLN A 216 -15.50 17.08 -2.98
CA GLN A 216 -14.66 16.91 -4.18
C GLN A 216 -13.18 16.59 -3.92
N PRO A 217 -12.50 15.88 -4.83
CA PRO A 217 -13.00 15.33 -6.09
C PRO A 217 -13.95 14.15 -5.86
N ASN A 218 -14.85 13.89 -6.80
CA ASN A 218 -15.74 12.73 -6.71
C ASN A 218 -15.01 11.43 -7.14
N TRP A 219 -15.63 10.29 -6.87
CA TRP A 219 -15.05 8.97 -7.17
C TRP A 219 -14.67 8.77 -8.63
N LEU A 220 -15.47 9.28 -9.57
CA LEU A 220 -15.23 9.09 -11.01
C LEU A 220 -13.96 9.83 -11.47
N GLU A 221 -13.74 11.05 -10.98
CA GLU A 221 -12.52 11.81 -11.28
C GLU A 221 -11.26 11.10 -10.76
N ALA A 222 -11.33 10.52 -9.56
CA ALA A 222 -10.22 9.73 -9.03
C ALA A 222 -10.00 8.44 -9.84
N LEU A 223 -11.07 7.74 -10.22
CA LEU A 223 -11.00 6.56 -11.05
C LEU A 223 -10.36 6.87 -12.42
N ASP A 224 -10.74 7.97 -13.06
CA ASP A 224 -10.16 8.40 -14.34
C ASP A 224 -8.67 8.73 -14.21
N ALA A 225 -8.26 9.40 -13.13
CA ALA A 225 -6.84 9.63 -12.85
C ALA A 225 -6.05 8.31 -12.71
N TYR A 226 -6.59 7.31 -12.01
CA TYR A 226 -5.95 6.00 -11.90
C TYR A 226 -5.94 5.24 -13.24
N LYS A 227 -6.98 5.37 -14.08
CA LYS A 227 -6.99 4.81 -15.44
C LYS A 227 -5.83 5.35 -16.25
N GLU A 228 -5.69 6.67 -16.32
CA GLU A 228 -4.58 7.32 -17.03
C GLU A 228 -3.23 6.83 -16.51
N LYS A 229 -3.07 6.79 -15.18
CA LYS A 229 -1.82 6.37 -14.55
C LYS A 229 -1.47 4.91 -14.85
N LEU A 230 -2.46 4.02 -14.86
CA LEU A 230 -2.25 2.60 -15.17
C LEU A 230 -1.99 2.37 -16.66
N GLN A 231 -2.51 3.21 -17.58
CA GLN A 231 -2.09 3.18 -18.98
C GLN A 231 -0.60 3.55 -19.13
N ILE A 232 -0.11 4.51 -18.34
CA ILE A 232 1.32 4.85 -18.31
C ILE A 232 2.14 3.66 -17.79
N VAL A 233 1.68 2.96 -16.74
CA VAL A 233 2.34 1.74 -16.25
C VAL A 233 2.44 0.69 -17.37
N LYS A 234 1.35 0.43 -18.11
CA LYS A 234 1.39 -0.50 -19.27
C LYS A 234 2.40 -0.06 -20.31
N TYR A 235 2.39 1.21 -20.68
CA TYR A 235 3.33 1.76 -21.67
C TYR A 235 4.80 1.54 -21.25
N LEU A 236 5.13 1.84 -19.99
CA LEU A 236 6.50 1.68 -19.46
C LEU A 236 6.95 0.22 -19.33
N LEU A 237 6.02 -0.74 -19.22
CA LEU A 237 6.32 -2.18 -19.17
C LEU A 237 6.47 -2.82 -20.56
N ILE A 238 5.84 -2.24 -21.57
CA ILE A 238 5.89 -2.72 -22.97
C ILE A 238 7.12 -2.16 -23.70
N ASP A 239 7.60 -0.96 -23.34
CA ASP A 239 8.77 -0.36 -23.99
C ASP A 239 10.06 -1.12 -23.63
N ASP A 240 10.58 -1.90 -24.57
CA ASP A 240 11.82 -2.69 -24.43
C ASP A 240 13.08 -1.84 -24.26
N LYS A 241 12.97 -0.50 -24.34
CA LYS A 241 14.11 0.42 -24.19
C LYS A 241 14.65 0.54 -22.77
N GLN A 242 14.05 -0.13 -21.78
CA GLN A 242 14.35 0.03 -20.35
C GLN A 242 14.34 1.51 -19.92
N PRO A 243 13.19 2.08 -19.56
CA PRO A 243 13.10 3.50 -19.23
C PRO A 243 14.00 3.85 -18.04
N SER A 244 14.63 5.04 -18.08
CA SER A 244 15.44 5.52 -16.96
C SER A 244 14.58 5.75 -15.72
N VAL A 245 15.19 5.64 -14.53
CA VAL A 245 14.51 5.93 -13.25
C VAL A 245 13.88 7.32 -13.26
N THR A 246 14.57 8.33 -13.80
CA THR A 246 14.01 9.68 -13.98
C THR A 246 12.76 9.68 -14.84
N ASN A 247 12.75 8.95 -15.98
CA ASN A 247 11.56 8.88 -16.84
C ASN A 247 10.37 8.23 -16.12
N ILE A 248 10.63 7.20 -15.31
CA ILE A 248 9.61 6.52 -14.52
C ILE A 248 9.05 7.49 -13.46
N VAL A 249 9.92 8.16 -12.70
CA VAL A 249 9.54 9.13 -11.66
C VAL A 249 8.78 10.32 -12.24
N ASP A 250 9.22 10.87 -13.38
CA ASP A 250 8.55 12.00 -14.03
C ASP A 250 7.11 11.64 -14.46
N ARG A 251 6.90 10.39 -14.90
CA ARG A 251 5.62 9.94 -15.44
C ARG A 251 4.69 9.37 -14.38
N LEU A 252 5.21 8.60 -13.43
CA LEU A 252 4.43 7.92 -12.39
C LEU A 252 4.45 8.65 -11.06
N GLY A 253 5.56 9.30 -10.71
CA GLY A 253 5.79 9.92 -9.40
C GLY A 253 6.46 8.96 -8.42
N ASN A 254 6.88 9.51 -7.28
CA ASN A 254 7.46 8.78 -6.14
C ASN A 254 7.25 9.58 -4.84
N ASP A 255 6.12 10.28 -4.72
CA ASP A 255 5.80 11.11 -3.56
C ASP A 255 4.69 10.47 -2.70
N LEU A 256 4.40 11.11 -1.55
CA LEU A 256 3.43 10.63 -0.57
C LEU A 256 1.97 10.57 -1.08
N LYS A 257 1.66 11.05 -2.29
CA LYS A 257 0.30 10.96 -2.84
C LYS A 257 0.05 9.52 -3.29
N ALA A 258 -1.13 8.98 -2.99
CA ALA A 258 -1.48 7.61 -3.39
C ALA A 258 -1.37 7.39 -4.91
N ILE A 259 -1.83 8.37 -5.70
CA ILE A 259 -1.78 8.32 -7.18
C ILE A 259 -0.35 8.36 -7.75
N ASN A 260 0.62 8.84 -6.98
CA ASN A 260 2.02 8.95 -7.39
C ASN A 260 2.93 7.86 -6.81
N SER A 261 2.42 7.03 -5.89
CA SER A 261 3.20 5.97 -5.24
C SER A 261 2.64 4.58 -5.54
N VAL A 262 1.33 4.38 -5.48
CA VAL A 262 0.71 3.06 -5.71
C VAL A 262 0.93 2.58 -7.15
N PRO A 263 0.71 3.38 -8.20
CA PRO A 263 1.02 2.95 -9.58
C PRO A 263 2.51 2.72 -9.82
N SER A 264 3.39 3.49 -9.18
CA SER A 264 4.85 3.32 -9.24
C SER A 264 5.28 2.00 -8.60
N ALA A 265 4.73 1.66 -7.44
CA ALA A 265 4.97 0.39 -6.78
C ALA A 265 4.44 -0.80 -7.60
N LEU A 266 3.29 -0.65 -8.28
CA LEU A 266 2.77 -1.67 -9.20
C LEU A 266 3.74 -1.88 -10.37
N TYR A 267 4.23 -0.78 -10.96
CA TYR A 267 5.23 -0.84 -12.02
C TYR A 267 6.48 -1.59 -11.57
N VAL A 268 7.03 -1.24 -10.40
CA VAL A 268 8.23 -1.89 -9.84
C VAL A 268 8.00 -3.37 -9.63
N PHE A 269 6.86 -3.77 -9.04
CA PHE A 269 6.50 -5.17 -8.87
C PHE A 269 6.48 -5.93 -10.20
N LEU A 270 5.76 -5.41 -11.20
CA LEU A 270 5.61 -6.07 -12.50
C LEU A 270 6.92 -6.09 -13.30
N ARG A 271 7.72 -5.02 -13.23
CA ARG A 271 9.04 -4.93 -13.90
C ARG A 271 10.03 -5.93 -13.30
N SER A 272 9.94 -6.18 -11.99
CA SER A 272 10.82 -7.09 -11.25
C SER A 272 10.54 -8.58 -11.53
N LEU A 273 9.48 -8.90 -12.31
CA LEU A 273 9.23 -10.25 -12.80
C LEU A 273 10.17 -10.66 -13.95
N LYS A 274 10.92 -9.70 -14.50
CA LYS A 274 12.00 -9.91 -15.47
C LYS A 274 13.33 -9.50 -14.83
N PRO A 275 14.47 -10.09 -15.24
CA PRO A 275 15.79 -9.67 -14.77
C PRO A 275 16.01 -8.15 -14.92
N ILE A 276 16.78 -7.59 -13.98
CA ILE A 276 17.17 -6.17 -13.96
C ILE A 276 18.69 -6.12 -14.10
N ASP A 277 19.17 -5.38 -15.09
CA ASP A 277 20.61 -5.25 -15.33
C ASP A 277 21.32 -4.65 -14.10
N GLY A 278 22.41 -5.28 -13.66
CA GLY A 278 23.16 -4.88 -12.48
C GLY A 278 22.65 -5.44 -11.14
N ILE A 279 21.58 -6.23 -11.14
CA ILE A 279 21.10 -7.00 -9.98
C ILE A 279 21.23 -8.48 -10.31
N GLU A 280 22.21 -9.17 -9.73
CA GLU A 280 22.36 -10.63 -9.89
C GLU A 280 21.08 -11.34 -9.38
N PHE A 281 20.43 -12.08 -10.26
CA PHE A 281 19.09 -12.63 -10.05
C PHE A 281 19.14 -14.17 -10.07
N ASP A 282 18.97 -14.80 -8.91
CA ASP A 282 18.47 -16.18 -8.85
C ASP A 282 16.95 -16.10 -8.67
N VAL A 283 16.19 -16.36 -9.73
CA VAL A 283 14.73 -16.41 -9.67
C VAL A 283 14.34 -17.62 -8.82
N VAL A 284 14.17 -17.44 -7.52
CA VAL A 284 13.41 -18.40 -6.71
C VAL A 284 11.94 -18.22 -7.10
N THR A 285 11.48 -19.13 -7.94
CA THR A 285 10.08 -19.42 -8.31
C THR A 285 9.08 -18.86 -7.28
N LEU A 286 8.47 -17.71 -7.59
CA LEU A 286 7.26 -17.14 -6.95
C LEU A 286 7.10 -17.48 -5.45
N ILE A 287 8.06 -17.10 -4.62
CA ILE A 287 7.76 -16.84 -3.21
C ILE A 287 7.16 -15.42 -3.19
N PRO A 288 5.93 -15.22 -2.68
CA PRO A 288 5.17 -13.99 -2.85
C PRO A 288 5.77 -12.86 -2.02
N LEU A 289 6.86 -12.28 -2.49
CA LEU A 289 7.35 -10.97 -2.07
C LEU A 289 6.54 -9.93 -2.84
N VAL A 290 5.30 -9.74 -2.41
CA VAL A 290 4.45 -8.62 -2.82
C VAL A 290 4.96 -7.39 -2.05
N VAL A 291 6.17 -6.95 -2.37
CA VAL A 291 6.81 -5.79 -1.74
C VAL A 291 6.35 -4.55 -2.49
N TRP A 292 5.41 -3.83 -1.89
CA TRP A 292 5.01 -2.50 -2.37
C TRP A 292 5.74 -1.50 -1.50
N LEU A 293 6.81 -0.93 -2.06
CA LEU A 293 7.48 0.21 -1.49
C LEU A 293 6.65 1.45 -1.85
N LEU A 294 5.96 2.05 -0.87
CA LEU A 294 5.26 3.33 -1.04
C LEU A 294 6.07 4.53 -0.54
N HIS A 295 7.38 4.34 -0.29
CA HIS A 295 8.33 5.38 0.11
C HIS A 295 9.16 5.88 -1.07
#